data_AF-A0A970KNM9-F1
#
_entry.id   AF-A0A970KNM9-F1
#
_cell.length_a   1.000
_cell.length_b   1.000
_cell.length_c   1.000
_cell.angle_alpha   90.00
_cell.angle_beta   90.00
_cell.angle_gamma   90.00
#
_symmetry.space_group_name_H-M   'P 1'
#
loop_
_entity.id
_entity.type
_entity.pdbx_description
1 polymer ?
#
loop_
_entity_poly.entity_id
_entity_poly.type
_entity_poly.pdbx_seq_one_letter_code
_entity_poly.pdbx_strand_id
1 'polypeptide(L)' 'MCRMFKRAMNKTIVEYLNEVRIAHACRLLAETDESITDIFLKCGFNYSSYFAKVFKSITGQTPTGYRKSVRKKK' A
#
# COMPACT_ATOMS: atom_id res chain seq x y z
N MET A 1 19.91 2.65 -25.52
CA MET A 1 19.13 3.17 -24.37
C MET A 1 18.60 2.03 -23.50
N CYS A 2 19.46 1.31 -22.79
CA CYS A 2 19.03 0.28 -21.83
C CYS A 2 20.28 -0.30 -21.16
N ARG A 3 20.55 0.11 -19.90
CA ARG A 3 21.40 -0.59 -18.89
C ARG A 3 21.88 0.33 -17.76
N MET A 4 21.71 1.65 -17.86
CA MET A 4 22.22 2.61 -16.85
C MET A 4 21.19 3.13 -15.85
N PHE A 5 19.94 2.68 -15.90
CA PHE A 5 18.92 3.05 -14.89
C PHE A 5 18.82 2.08 -13.70
N LYS A 6 19.75 1.12 -13.58
CA LYS A 6 19.57 -0.06 -12.70
C LYS A 6 20.43 -0.13 -11.44
N ARG A 7 21.24 0.88 -11.07
CA ARG A 7 22.27 0.61 -10.04
C ARG A 7 22.55 1.63 -8.93
N ALA A 8 21.87 2.77 -8.83
CA ALA A 8 22.24 3.76 -7.80
C ALA A 8 21.09 4.42 -7.02
N MET A 9 19.84 3.99 -7.21
CA MET A 9 18.75 4.33 -6.28
C MET A 9 18.24 3.02 -5.69
N ASN A 10 18.61 2.73 -4.44
CA ASN A 10 18.18 1.56 -3.66
C ASN A 10 16.66 1.50 -3.38
N LYS A 11 15.87 2.33 -4.06
CA LYS A 11 14.43 2.21 -4.23
C LYS A 11 14.13 2.52 -5.69
N THR A 12 13.53 1.56 -6.40
CA THR A 12 12.97 1.83 -7.72
C THR A 12 11.83 2.85 -7.60
N ILE A 13 11.59 3.66 -8.64
CA ILE A 13 10.44 4.60 -8.70
C ILE A 13 9.14 3.86 -8.34
N VAL A 14 9.05 2.58 -8.70
CA VAL A 14 7.92 1.71 -8.39
C VAL A 14 7.77 1.46 -6.89
N GLU A 15 8.85 1.25 -6.15
CA GLU A 15 8.81 1.08 -4.69
C GLU A 15 8.40 2.37 -3.98
N TYR A 16 8.92 3.52 -4.41
CA TYR A 16 8.50 4.80 -3.87
C TYR A 16 7.01 5.07 -4.15
N LEU A 17 6.55 4.81 -5.37
CA LEU A 17 5.12 4.91 -5.71
C LEU A 17 4.27 3.98 -4.86
N ASN A 18 4.73 2.75 -4.62
CA ASN A 18 4.05 1.82 -3.74
C ASN A 18 3.98 2.34 -2.30
N GLU A 19 5.05 2.93 -1.74
CA GLU A 19 5.01 3.57 -0.42
C GLU A 19 3.96 4.68 -0.34
N VAL A 20 3.92 5.56 -1.34
CA VAL A 20 2.92 6.65 -1.41
C VAL A 20 1.49 6.09 -1.50
N ARG A 21 1.28 5.08 -2.35
CA ARG A 21 -0.04 4.43 -2.51
C ARG A 21 -0.49 3.72 -1.23
N ILE A 22 0.41 3.03 -0.53
CA ILE A 22 0.10 2.38 0.75
C ILE A 22 -0.20 3.43 1.83
N ALA A 23 0.54 4.53 1.88
CA ALA A 23 0.24 5.62 2.81
C ALA A 23 -1.17 6.20 2.60
N HIS A 24 -1.59 6.35 1.34
CA HIS A 24 -2.96 6.75 1.01
C HIS A 24 -3.99 5.68 1.43
N ALA A 25 -3.72 4.39 1.18
CA ALA A 25 -4.58 3.30 1.61
C ALA A 25 -4.75 3.26 3.14
N CYS A 26 -3.67 3.51 3.91
CA CYS A 26 -3.72 3.58 5.37
C CYS A 26 -4.67 4.67 5.87
N ARG A 27 -4.66 5.85 5.24
CA ARG A 27 -5.60 6.94 5.55
C ARG A 27 -7.04 6.52 5.28
N LEU A 28 -7.31 5.99 4.09
CA LEU A 28 -8.65 5.51 3.73
C LEU A 28 -9.15 4.41 4.70
N LEU A 29 -8.29 3.49 5.11
CA LEU A 29 -8.64 2.44 6.07
C LEU A 29 -8.98 2.99 7.47
N ALA A 30 -8.38 4.12 7.86
CA ALA A 30 -8.58 4.78 9.13
C ALA A 30 -9.81 5.68 9.14
N GLU A 31 -10.03 6.43 8.05
CA GLU A 31 -11.07 7.46 7.95
C GLU A 31 -12.39 6.94 7.40
N THR A 32 -12.37 5.85 6.61
CA THR A 32 -13.55 5.37 5.89
C THR A 32 -13.87 3.90 6.18
N ASP A 33 -15.13 3.53 5.95
CA ASP A 33 -15.65 2.15 6.01
C ASP A 33 -15.61 1.41 4.67
N GLU A 34 -14.96 1.98 3.66
CA GLU A 34 -14.92 1.41 2.31
C GLU A 34 -14.36 -0.01 2.29
N SER A 35 -14.80 -0.84 1.36
CA SER A 35 -14.29 -2.21 1.30
C SER A 35 -12.79 -2.20 0.98
N ILE A 36 -12.05 -3.23 1.42
CA ILE A 36 -10.63 -3.37 1.05
C ILE A 36 -10.48 -3.40 -0.48
N THR A 37 -11.50 -3.90 -1.18
CA THR A 37 -11.59 -3.94 -2.64
C THR A 37 -11.56 -2.55 -3.26
N ASP A 38 -12.43 -1.65 -2.79
CA ASP A 38 -12.50 -0.28 -3.28
C ASP A 38 -11.21 0.49 -2.96
N ILE A 39 -10.65 0.27 -1.77
CA ILE A 39 -9.44 0.97 -1.33
C ILE A 39 -8.25 0.61 -2.22
N PHE A 40 -8.02 -0.67 -2.53
CA PHE A 40 -6.89 -1.04 -3.37
C PHE A 40 -7.05 -0.51 -4.81
N LEU A 41 -8.28 -0.52 -5.34
CA LEU A 41 -8.59 0.03 -6.65
C LEU A 41 -8.33 1.55 -6.70
N LYS A 42 -8.80 2.30 -5.70
CA LYS A 42 -8.55 3.74 -5.56
C LYS A 42 -7.07 4.08 -5.39
N CYS A 43 -6.30 3.19 -4.79
CA CYS A 43 -4.85 3.36 -4.64
C CYS A 43 -4.05 2.94 -5.89
N GLY A 44 -4.72 2.56 -6.98
CA GLY A 44 -4.08 2.20 -8.24
C GLY A 44 -3.49 0.80 -8.29
N PHE A 45 -4.00 -0.13 -7.47
CA PHE A 45 -3.67 -1.54 -7.55
C PHE A 45 -4.74 -2.29 -8.37
N ASN A 46 -4.31 -3.22 -9.22
CA ASN A 46 -5.22 -4.05 -10.01
C ASN A 46 -5.58 -5.37 -9.32
N TYR A 47 -4.76 -5.81 -8.36
CA TYR A 47 -4.89 -7.12 -7.72
C TYR A 47 -4.78 -7.01 -6.21
N SER A 48 -5.81 -7.51 -5.51
CA SER A 48 -5.87 -7.54 -4.04
C SER A 48 -4.69 -8.30 -3.41
N SER A 49 -4.28 -9.43 -3.99
CA SER A 49 -3.16 -10.24 -3.47
C SER A 49 -1.82 -9.49 -3.51
N TYR A 50 -1.57 -8.74 -4.58
CA TYR A 50 -0.37 -7.93 -4.70
C TYR A 50 -0.41 -6.73 -3.74
N PHE A 51 -1.55 -6.04 -3.66
CA PHE A 51 -1.77 -4.99 -2.67
C PHE A 51 -1.53 -5.48 -1.24
N ALA A 52 -2.12 -6.61 -0.85
CA ALA A 52 -1.96 -7.16 0.49
C ALA A 52 -0.50 -7.51 0.81
N LYS A 53 0.25 -8.04 -0.17
CA LYS A 53 1.69 -8.33 -0.02
C LYS A 53 2.51 -7.05 0.19
N VAL A 54 2.29 -6.04 -0.65
CA VAL A 54 2.99 -4.75 -0.58
C VAL A 54 2.62 -3.99 0.69
N PHE A 55 1.34 -3.95 1.02
CA PHE A 55 0.81 -3.34 2.25
C PHE A 55 1.44 -3.98 3.49
N LYS A 56 1.48 -5.32 3.57
CA LYS A 56 2.12 -6.03 4.68
C LYS A 56 3.63 -5.82 4.72
N SER A 57 4.29 -5.75 3.57
CA SER A 57 5.72 -5.45 3.50
C SER A 57 6.08 -4.07 4.06
N ILE A 58 5.20 -3.07 3.87
CA ILE A 58 5.44 -1.69 4.29
C ILE A 58 4.94 -1.43 5.71
N THR A 59 3.75 -1.91 6.06
CA THR A 59 3.09 -1.63 7.35
C THR A 59 3.29 -2.72 8.40
N GLY A 60 3.82 -3.88 8.01
CA GLY A 60 3.99 -5.06 8.87
C GLY A 60 2.71 -5.87 9.11
N GLN A 61 1.54 -5.38 8.69
CA GLN A 61 0.23 -6.00 8.98
C GLN A 61 -0.63 -6.12 7.73
N THR A 62 -1.68 -6.96 7.76
CA THR A 62 -2.63 -7.02 6.65
C THR A 62 -3.54 -5.77 6.65
N PRO A 63 -4.09 -5.35 5.50
CA PRO A 63 -5.01 -4.20 5.43
C PRO A 63 -6.18 -4.30 6.43
N THR A 64 -6.75 -5.50 6.54
CA THR A 64 -7.83 -5.80 7.49
C THR A 64 -7.35 -5.72 8.94
N GLY A 65 -6.16 -6.23 9.24
CA GLY A 65 -5.56 -6.16 10.57
C GLY A 65 -5.25 -4.72 10.98
N TYR A 66 -4.71 -3.93 10.04
CA TYR A 66 -4.44 -2.51 10.22
C TYR A 66 -5.72 -1.72 10.52
N ARG A 67 -6.79 -1.91 9.74
CA ARG A 67 -8.10 -1.27 9.99
C ARG A 67 -8.61 -1.57 11.40
N LYS A 68 -8.57 -2.84 11.83
CA LYS A 68 -8.99 -3.23 13.18
C LYS A 68 -8.12 -2.58 14.26
N SER A 69 -6.80 -2.54 14.06
CA SER A 69 -5.84 -1.94 15.00
C SER A 69 -6.05 -0.44 15.18
N VAL A 70 -6.18 0.29 14.07
CA VAL A 70 -6.36 1.75 14.09
C VAL A 70 -7.70 2.14 14.71
N ARG A 71 -8.77 1.40 14.41
CA ARG A 71 -10.10 1.70 14.95
C ARG A 71 -10.28 1.29 16.40
N LYS A 72 -9.56 0.27 16.88
CA LYS A 72 -9.59 -0.14 18.30
C LYS A 72 -8.85 0.85 19.22
N LYS A 73 -8.05 1.75 18.66
CA LYS A 73 -7.35 2.83 19.39
C LYS A 73 -8.12 4.16 19.44
N LYS A 74 -9.33 4.22 18.89
CA LYS A 74 -10.23 5.38 18.94
C LYS A 74 -11.37 5.08 19.90
#